data_AF-A0AAC8VLU3-F1
#
_entry.id   AF-A0AAC8VLU3-F1
#
_cell.length_a   1.000
_cell.length_b   1.000
_cell.length_c   1.000
_cell.angle_alpha   90.00
_cell.angle_beta   90.00
_cell.angle_gamma   90.00
#
_symmetry.space_group_name_H-M   'P 1'
#
loop_
_entity.id
_entity.type
_entity.pdbx_description
1 polymer ?
#
loop_
_entity_poly.entity_id
_entity_poly.type
_entity_poly.pdbx_seq_one_letter_code
_entity_poly.pdbx_strand_id
1 'polypeptide(L)'
;MKLFKRWFGAATELEPSSEYGGYELLDTAPMSASGQSIHPDNAMRLATVYACIRVLAESIAALPLHVYRYETDGGKALATDHPLYSVLHDLPNGEVTSFDLRENLVGHLCLRGNAYCQIIRDGAGRVRELIQLPTDNTSVRRDEKTKKLIYRHCCEKL
;
A
#
# COMPACT_ATOMS: atom_id res chain seq x y z
N MET A 1 -26.22 0.12 -0.99
CA MET A 1 -24.76 0.29 -1.26
C MET A 1 -24.18 -0.94 -1.97
N LYS A 2 -24.48 -1.12 -3.27
CA LYS A 2 -23.97 -2.23 -4.11
C LYS A 2 -22.92 -1.79 -5.15
N LEU A 3 -22.65 -0.48 -5.24
CA LEU A 3 -21.75 0.11 -6.24
C LEU A 3 -20.27 -0.06 -5.89
N PHE A 4 -19.85 0.23 -4.65
CA PHE A 4 -18.44 0.06 -4.24
C PHE A 4 -17.96 -1.39 -4.28
N LYS A 5 -18.85 -2.36 -4.00
CA LYS A 5 -18.54 -3.80 -4.10
C LYS A 5 -18.37 -4.28 -5.55
N ARG A 6 -18.82 -3.53 -6.56
CA ARG A 6 -18.61 -3.87 -7.98
C ARG A 6 -17.32 -3.28 -8.54
N TRP A 7 -16.85 -2.17 -7.96
CA TRP A 7 -15.64 -1.49 -8.42
C TRP A 7 -14.38 -1.94 -7.66
N PHE A 8 -14.52 -2.32 -6.38
CA PHE A 8 -13.43 -2.88 -5.56
C PHE A 8 -13.58 -4.38 -5.26
N GLY A 9 -14.71 -5.01 -5.62
CA GLY A 9 -15.05 -6.38 -5.19
C GLY A 9 -14.86 -7.46 -6.25
N ALA A 10 -13.78 -7.37 -7.03
CA ALA A 10 -13.03 -8.55 -7.40
C ALA A 10 -11.75 -8.51 -6.57
N ALA A 11 -11.85 -8.92 -5.30
CA ALA A 11 -10.68 -9.54 -4.68
C ALA A 11 -10.45 -10.80 -5.51
N THR A 12 -9.65 -10.68 -6.56
CA THR A 12 -9.13 -11.82 -7.30
C THR A 12 -8.60 -12.77 -6.24
N GLU A 13 -9.19 -13.95 -6.16
CA GLU A 13 -8.65 -15.05 -5.37
C GLU A 13 -7.18 -15.15 -5.75
N LEU A 14 -6.31 -14.75 -4.83
CA LEU A 14 -4.87 -14.85 -5.02
C LEU A 14 -4.54 -16.34 -4.97
N GLU A 15 -4.68 -17.00 -6.12
CA GLU A 15 -3.98 -18.23 -6.45
C GLU A 15 -2.50 -18.01 -6.11
N PRO A 16 -1.84 -18.99 -5.46
CA PRO A 16 -0.48 -18.81 -4.99
C PRO A 16 0.42 -18.53 -6.20
N SER A 17 0.95 -17.31 -6.30
CA SER A 17 1.97 -17.00 -7.30
C SER A 17 3.24 -17.77 -6.94
N SER A 18 3.33 -18.94 -7.56
CA SER A 18 4.58 -19.65 -7.77
C SER A 18 5.60 -18.66 -8.31
N GLU A 19 6.65 -18.45 -7.53
CA GLU A 19 7.96 -17.94 -7.95
C GLU A 19 7.94 -16.68 -8.84
N TYR A 20 8.16 -15.52 -8.21
CA TYR A 20 8.73 -14.35 -8.89
C TYR A 20 10.18 -14.66 -9.26
N GLY A 21 10.34 -15.49 -10.29
CA GLY A 21 11.51 -15.54 -11.13
C GLY A 21 11.67 -14.21 -11.86
N GLY A 22 12.92 -13.87 -12.19
CA GLY A 22 13.31 -12.59 -12.74
C GLY A 22 12.52 -12.13 -13.97
N TYR A 23 12.74 -10.86 -14.29
CA TYR A 23 12.25 -10.09 -15.43
C TYR A 23 12.57 -10.67 -16.84
N GLU A 24 12.87 -11.96 -16.94
CA GLU A 24 13.08 -12.69 -18.18
C GLU A 24 12.08 -13.85 -18.26
N LEU A 25 10.87 -13.55 -18.76
CA LEU A 25 10.02 -14.44 -19.58
C LEU A 25 8.73 -13.67 -19.95
N LEU A 26 8.68 -13.17 -21.19
CA LEU A 26 7.47 -12.68 -21.89
C LEU A 26 6.33 -13.71 -21.71
N ASP A 27 5.04 -13.38 -21.56
CA ASP A 27 4.24 -12.84 -22.67
C ASP A 27 2.75 -12.56 -22.29
N THR A 28 2.46 -11.82 -21.21
CA THR A 28 1.06 -11.35 -20.95
C THR A 28 0.99 -10.01 -20.20
N ALA A 29 1.83 -9.05 -20.57
CA ALA A 29 1.44 -7.66 -20.29
C ALA A 29 0.21 -7.37 -21.17
N PRO A 30 -0.90 -6.81 -20.63
CA PRO A 30 -2.06 -6.50 -21.43
C PRO A 30 -1.64 -5.56 -22.56
N MET A 31 -1.71 -6.05 -23.80
CA MET A 31 -1.36 -5.28 -24.98
C MET A 31 -2.41 -4.19 -25.18
N SER A 32 -1.97 -2.96 -25.42
CA SER A 32 -2.86 -1.90 -25.88
C SER A 32 -3.44 -2.25 -27.26
N ALA A 33 -4.50 -1.56 -27.67
CA ALA A 33 -5.01 -1.66 -29.05
C ALA A 33 -3.95 -1.28 -30.13
N SER A 34 -2.88 -0.59 -29.74
CA SER A 34 -1.74 -0.25 -30.59
C SER A 34 -0.58 -1.28 -30.53
N GLY A 35 -0.76 -2.40 -29.83
CA GLY A 35 0.23 -3.47 -29.73
C GLY A 35 1.42 -3.20 -28.80
N GLN A 36 1.34 -2.16 -27.97
CA GLN A 36 2.41 -1.81 -27.02
C GLN A 36 2.17 -2.47 -25.66
N SER A 37 3.26 -2.93 -25.04
CA SER A 37 3.26 -3.39 -23.64
C SER A 37 3.03 -2.21 -22.69
N ILE A 38 2.05 -2.35 -21.81
CA ILE A 38 1.76 -1.35 -20.77
C ILE A 38 2.39 -1.80 -19.46
N HIS A 39 3.39 -1.04 -19.01
CA HIS A 39 4.00 -1.16 -17.69
C HIS A 39 3.73 0.12 -16.87
N PRO A 40 3.73 0.07 -15.53
CA PRO A 40 3.56 1.25 -14.68
C PRO A 40 4.45 2.43 -15.07
N ASP A 41 5.71 2.17 -15.39
CA ASP A 41 6.69 3.21 -15.77
C ASP A 41 6.36 3.85 -17.13
N ASN A 42 5.81 3.07 -18.07
CA ASN A 42 5.35 3.60 -19.35
C ASN A 42 4.03 4.38 -19.17
N ALA A 43 3.13 3.88 -18.33
CA ALA A 43 1.84 4.52 -18.03
C ALA A 43 2.03 5.91 -17.39
N MET A 44 3.01 6.05 -16.48
CA MET A 44 3.31 7.33 -15.81
C MET A 44 3.84 8.42 -16.76
N ARG A 45 4.34 8.06 -17.96
CA ARG A 45 4.76 9.05 -18.98
C ARG A 45 3.56 9.80 -19.57
N LEU A 46 2.36 9.25 -19.46
CA LEU A 46 1.15 9.90 -19.95
C LEU A 46 0.62 10.89 -18.91
N ALA A 47 0.58 12.18 -19.29
CA ALA A 47 0.19 13.26 -18.39
C ALA A 47 -1.21 13.08 -17.78
N THR A 48 -2.16 12.47 -18.51
CA THR A 48 -3.50 12.20 -18.00
C THR A 48 -3.49 11.15 -16.90
N VAL A 49 -2.71 10.07 -17.04
CA VAL A 49 -2.55 9.03 -16.02
C VAL A 49 -1.92 9.63 -14.77
N TYR A 50 -0.84 10.38 -14.93
CA TYR A 50 -0.18 11.09 -13.84
C TYR A 50 -1.16 12.01 -13.08
N ALA A 51 -1.92 12.83 -13.81
CA ALA A 51 -2.88 13.76 -13.21
C ALA A 51 -3.98 13.03 -12.44
N CYS A 52 -4.55 11.95 -12.98
CA CYS A 52 -5.60 11.18 -12.30
C CYS A 52 -5.09 10.52 -11.01
N ILE A 53 -3.91 9.89 -11.06
CA ILE A 53 -3.31 9.24 -9.89
C ILE A 53 -2.99 10.27 -8.82
N ARG A 54 -2.37 11.39 -9.21
CA ARG A 54 -2.04 12.48 -8.29
C ARG A 54 -3.29 13.02 -7.58
N VAL A 55 -4.36 13.31 -8.33
CA VAL A 55 -5.62 13.79 -7.73
C VAL A 55 -6.16 12.79 -6.71
N LEU A 56 -6.14 11.49 -6.99
CA LEU A 56 -6.59 10.45 -6.05
C LEU A 56 -5.68 10.35 -4.82
N ALA A 57 -4.37 10.33 -5.03
CA ALA A 57 -3.37 10.15 -3.99
C ALA A 57 -3.35 11.35 -3.02
N GLU A 58 -3.25 12.57 -3.54
CA GLU A 58 -3.27 13.80 -2.74
C GLU A 58 -4.61 13.97 -2.01
N SER A 59 -5.73 13.66 -2.66
CA SER A 59 -7.06 13.79 -2.02
C SER A 59 -7.20 12.87 -0.82
N ILE A 60 -6.68 11.63 -0.89
CA ILE A 60 -6.73 10.68 0.22
C ILE A 60 -5.72 11.05 1.31
N ALA A 61 -4.52 11.48 0.92
CA ALA A 61 -3.47 11.89 1.84
C ALA A 61 -3.84 13.16 2.63
N ALA A 62 -4.57 14.09 2.00
CA ALA A 62 -5.00 15.34 2.63
C ALA A 62 -6.03 15.15 3.75
N LEU A 63 -6.72 14.00 3.80
CA LEU A 63 -7.68 13.73 4.87
C LEU A 63 -6.94 13.54 6.21
N PRO A 64 -7.34 14.21 7.29
CA PRO A 64 -6.71 14.01 8.59
C PRO A 64 -7.00 12.59 9.11
N LEU A 65 -5.95 11.88 9.53
CA LEU A 65 -6.06 10.54 10.11
C LEU A 65 -5.86 10.63 11.63
N HIS A 66 -6.97 10.78 12.35
CA HIS A 66 -6.96 10.90 13.80
C HIS A 66 -7.24 9.58 14.50
N VAL A 67 -6.49 9.29 15.57
CA VAL A 67 -6.79 8.19 16.49
C VAL A 67 -7.72 8.72 17.60
N TYR A 68 -8.80 7.99 17.85
CA TYR A 68 -9.77 8.30 18.90
C TYR A 68 -9.77 7.22 19.98
N ARG A 69 -10.02 7.63 21.22
CA ARG A 69 -10.28 6.74 22.37
C ARG A 69 -11.74 6.86 22.77
N TYR A 70 -12.33 5.73 23.14
CA TYR A 70 -13.66 5.71 23.76
C TYR A 70 -13.53 6.06 25.24
N GLU A 71 -14.30 7.05 25.66
CA GLU A 71 -14.39 7.45 27.06
C GLU A 71 -15.41 6.58 27.81
N THR A 72 -15.30 6.55 29.14
CA THR A 72 -16.19 5.78 30.03
C THR A 72 -17.66 6.16 29.87
N ASP A 73 -17.91 7.41 29.50
CA ASP A 73 -19.24 7.98 29.38
C ASP A 73 -19.83 7.78 27.97
N GLY A 74 -19.18 6.96 27.12
CA GLY A 74 -19.58 6.68 25.74
C GLY A 74 -19.17 7.74 24.72
N GLY A 75 -18.47 8.79 25.17
CA GLY A 75 -17.87 9.81 24.30
C GLY A 75 -16.67 9.31 23.50
N LYS A 76 -16.23 10.12 22.53
CA LYS A 76 -14.97 9.91 21.80
C LYS A 76 -14.07 11.11 22.00
N ALA A 77 -12.85 10.86 22.46
CA ALA A 77 -11.82 11.89 22.59
C ALA A 77 -10.66 11.60 21.63
N LEU A 78 -9.96 12.64 21.23
CA LEU A 78 -8.74 12.54 20.41
C LEU A 78 -7.63 11.93 21.28
N ALA A 79 -7.02 10.83 20.83
CA ALA A 79 -6.01 10.09 21.58
C ALA A 79 -4.59 10.58 21.23
N THR A 80 -4.30 11.87 21.43
CA THR A 80 -3.00 12.48 21.09
C THR A 80 -1.84 11.96 21.93
N ASP A 81 -2.13 11.44 23.11
CA ASP A 81 -1.18 10.79 24.03
C ASP A 81 -0.77 9.39 23.55
N HIS A 82 -1.52 8.79 22.63
CA HIS A 82 -1.26 7.43 22.17
C HIS A 82 -0.10 7.44 21.15
N PRO A 83 0.91 6.54 21.28
CA PRO A 83 2.09 6.56 20.39
C PRO A 83 1.75 6.34 18.92
N LEU A 84 0.66 5.63 18.62
CA LEU A 84 0.17 5.46 17.24
C LEU A 84 -0.36 6.76 16.61
N TYR A 85 -0.76 7.75 17.42
CA TYR A 85 -1.31 9.01 16.91
C TYR A 85 -0.26 9.74 16.07
N SER A 86 0.95 9.96 16.60
CA SER A 86 2.02 10.65 15.87
C SER A 86 2.46 9.89 14.62
N VAL A 87 2.51 8.55 14.70
CA VAL A 87 2.89 7.69 13.57
C VAL A 87 1.88 7.78 12.42
N LEU A 88 0.57 7.82 12.73
CA LEU A 88 -0.47 7.88 11.71
C LEU A 88 -0.82 9.31 11.25
N HIS A 89 -0.63 10.30 12.12
CA HIS A 89 -1.04 11.68 11.85
C HIS A 89 0.11 12.55 11.34
N ASP A 90 1.29 12.47 11.96
CA ASP A 90 2.39 13.41 11.73
C ASP A 90 3.48 12.79 10.85
N LEU A 91 4.26 11.88 11.44
CA LEU A 91 5.49 11.33 10.89
C LEU A 91 5.51 9.81 11.13
N PRO A 92 5.20 9.00 10.11
CA PRO A 92 5.24 7.55 10.21
C PRO A 92 6.64 7.01 10.45
N ASN A 93 7.66 7.72 10.00
CA ASN A 93 9.07 7.43 10.27
C ASN A 93 9.86 8.76 10.27
N GLY A 94 11.18 8.69 10.50
CA GLY A 94 12.05 9.87 10.57
C GLY A 94 12.36 10.54 9.22
N GLU A 95 11.82 10.03 8.11
CA GLU A 95 12.20 10.43 6.75
C GLU A 95 11.04 11.07 5.97
N VAL A 96 9.82 10.53 6.10
CA VAL A 96 8.64 10.96 5.33
C VAL A 96 7.47 11.34 6.23
N THR A 97 6.62 12.26 5.77
CA THR A 97 5.40 12.65 6.51
C THR A 97 4.28 11.63 6.33
N SER A 98 3.26 11.68 7.18
CA SER A 98 2.07 10.81 7.04
C SER A 98 1.32 11.09 5.72
N PHE A 99 1.38 12.34 5.25
CA PHE A 99 0.84 12.70 3.95
C PHE A 99 1.58 11.94 2.84
N ASP A 100 2.91 12.08 2.78
CA ASP A 100 3.73 11.46 1.73
C ASP A 100 3.58 9.94 1.73
N LEU A 101 3.59 9.31 2.91
CA LEU A 101 3.40 7.87 3.02
C LEU A 101 2.06 7.44 2.42
N ARG A 102 0.97 8.12 2.76
CA ARG A 102 -0.38 7.77 2.27
C ARG A 102 -0.54 8.06 0.79
N GLU A 103 0.02 9.17 0.31
CA GLU A 103 0.09 9.50 -1.11
C GLU A 103 0.78 8.37 -1.88
N ASN A 104 1.97 7.97 -1.43
CA ASN A 104 2.76 6.93 -2.09
C ASN A 104 2.08 5.55 -2.03
N LEU A 105 1.43 5.20 -0.92
CA LEU A 105 0.66 3.95 -0.81
C LEU A 105 -0.51 3.92 -1.79
N VAL A 106 -1.24 5.03 -1.96
CA VAL A 106 -2.31 5.13 -2.96
C VAL A 106 -1.74 5.05 -4.37
N GLY A 107 -0.62 5.73 -4.63
CA GLY A 107 0.08 5.64 -5.92
C GLY A 107 0.47 4.21 -6.28
N HIS A 108 1.04 3.45 -5.34
CA HIS A 108 1.38 2.05 -5.52
C HIS A 108 0.15 1.17 -5.77
N LEU A 109 -0.95 1.42 -5.05
CA LEU A 109 -2.20 0.71 -5.26
C LEU A 109 -2.78 0.97 -6.65
N CYS A 110 -2.78 2.22 -7.12
CA CYS A 110 -3.30 2.59 -8.43
C CYS A 110 -2.43 2.04 -9.58
N LEU A 111 -1.11 2.01 -9.42
CA LEU A 111 -0.18 1.59 -10.48
C LEU A 111 0.01 0.07 -10.57
N ARG A 112 0.14 -0.60 -9.41
CA ARG A 112 0.56 -2.00 -9.32
C ARG A 112 -0.51 -2.90 -8.69
N GLY A 113 -1.65 -2.35 -8.27
CA GLY A 113 -2.74 -3.07 -7.62
C GLY A 113 -2.46 -3.48 -6.17
N ASN A 114 -1.25 -3.24 -5.66
CA ASN A 114 -0.83 -3.59 -4.30
C ASN A 114 0.09 -2.51 -3.72
N ALA A 115 -0.02 -2.30 -2.42
CA ALA A 115 0.87 -1.45 -1.64
C ALA A 115 1.23 -2.14 -0.34
N TYR A 116 2.48 -2.00 0.10
CA TYR A 116 3.01 -2.69 1.27
C TYR A 116 3.71 -1.71 2.20
N CYS A 117 3.55 -1.94 3.49
CA CYS A 117 4.20 -1.16 4.53
C CYS A 117 4.67 -2.10 5.64
N GLN A 118 5.95 -2.02 5.98
CA GLN A 118 6.54 -2.71 7.11
C GLN A 118 6.22 -1.95 8.39
N ILE A 119 5.66 -2.68 9.35
CA ILE A 119 5.37 -2.16 10.69
C ILE A 119 6.56 -2.49 11.60
N ILE A 120 7.32 -1.48 12.00
CA ILE A 120 8.36 -1.62 13.01
C ILE A 120 7.74 -1.41 14.38
N ARG A 121 7.97 -2.37 15.28
CA ARG A 121 7.44 -2.36 16.65
C ARG A 121 8.56 -2.25 17.66
N ASP A 122 8.28 -1.63 18.80
CA ASP A 122 9.19 -1.60 19.94
C ASP A 122 9.17 -2.91 20.74
N GLY A 123 10.02 -3.01 21.77
CA GLY A 123 10.09 -4.20 22.64
C GLY A 123 8.82 -4.47 23.46
N ALA A 124 7.91 -3.49 23.56
CA ALA A 124 6.60 -3.63 24.18
C ALA A 124 5.49 -3.97 23.15
N GLY A 125 5.84 -4.15 21.87
CA GLY A 125 4.92 -4.48 20.78
C GLY A 125 4.14 -3.28 20.22
N ARG A 126 4.43 -2.05 20.68
CA ARG A 126 3.79 -0.82 20.19
C ARG A 126 4.38 -0.47 18.82
N VAL A 127 3.54 0.05 17.93
CA VAL A 127 3.99 0.52 16.61
C VAL A 127 4.86 1.75 16.80
N ARG A 128 6.10 1.67 16.32
CA ARG A 128 7.07 2.77 16.39
C ARG A 128 7.17 3.48 15.06
N GLU A 129 7.30 2.73 13.97
CA GLU A 129 7.51 3.28 12.63
C GLU A 129 6.77 2.48 11.57
N LEU A 130 6.44 3.15 10.47
CA LEU A 130 5.89 2.59 9.25
C LEU A 130 6.84 2.91 8.10
N ILE A 131 7.33 1.86 7.43
CA ILE A 131 8.26 1.98 6.31
C ILE A 131 7.59 1.42 5.08
N GLN A 132 7.40 2.25 4.05
CA GLN A 132 6.87 1.79 2.78
C GLN A 132 7.85 0.80 2.14
N LEU A 133 7.32 -0.32 1.64
CA LEU A 133 8.11 -1.28 0.89
C LEU A 133 7.83 -1.11 -0.61
N PRO A 134 8.86 -1.16 -1.48
CA PRO A 134 8.65 -1.17 -2.90
C PRO A 134 7.92 -2.45 -3.31
N THR A 135 6.86 -2.29 -4.11
CA THR A 135 5.98 -3.38 -4.53
C THR A 135 6.72 -4.36 -5.43
N ASP A 136 7.65 -3.88 -6.27
CA ASP A 136 8.39 -4.72 -7.23
C ASP A 136 9.31 -5.75 -6.54
N ASN A 137 9.79 -5.43 -5.34
CA ASN A 137 10.68 -6.31 -4.57
C ASN A 137 9.92 -7.08 -3.48
N THR A 138 8.59 -7.06 -3.50
CA THR A 138 7.76 -7.72 -2.50
C THR A 138 6.92 -8.81 -3.14
N SER A 139 7.21 -10.05 -2.75
CA SER A 139 6.47 -11.23 -3.19
C SER A 139 5.52 -11.71 -2.10
N VAL A 140 4.30 -12.09 -2.50
CA VAL A 140 3.30 -12.68 -1.61
C VAL A 140 3.16 -14.15 -1.96
N ARG A 141 3.31 -15.02 -0.96
CA ARG A 141 3.05 -16.45 -1.11
C ARG A 141 2.12 -16.92 -0.01
N ARG A 142 1.24 -17.87 -0.32
CA ARG A 142 0.43 -18.54 0.70
C ARG A 142 1.18 -19.79 1.16
N ASP A 143 1.34 -19.94 2.47
CA ASP A 143 1.90 -21.15 3.07
C ASP A 143 0.93 -22.32 2.84
N GLU A 144 1.42 -23.41 2.26
CA GLU A 144 0.62 -24.58 1.93
C GLU A 144 0.01 -25.26 3.16
N LYS A 145 0.73 -25.24 4.29
CA LYS A 145 0.34 -25.91 5.54
C LYS A 145 -0.55 -25.04 6.40
N THR A 146 -0.14 -23.79 6.63
CA THR A 146 -0.87 -22.89 7.55
C THR A 146 -1.94 -22.05 6.85
N LYS A 147 -1.95 -22.04 5.51
CA LYS A 147 -2.81 -21.19 4.66
C LYS A 147 -2.68 -19.68 4.92
N LYS A 148 -1.68 -19.26 5.72
CA LYS A 148 -1.37 -17.86 6.01
C LYS A 148 -0.61 -17.24 4.84
N LEU A 149 -0.77 -15.94 4.65
CA LEU A 149 0.02 -15.17 3.70
C LEU A 149 1.39 -14.85 4.30
N ILE A 150 2.44 -15.12 3.53
CA ILE A 150 3.82 -14.80 3.83
C ILE A 150 4.28 -13.77 2.81
N TYR A 151 4.79 -12.65 3.31
CA TYR A 151 5.35 -11.58 2.52
C TYR A 151 6.87 -11.69 2.59
N ARG A 152 7.53 -11.80 1.43
CA ARG A 152 8.98 -11.77 1.33
C ARG A 152 9.38 -10.54 0.56
N HIS A 153 10.07 -9.64 1.25
CA HIS A 153 10.71 -8.49 0.68
C HIS A 153 12.20 -8.79 0.46
N CYS A 154 12.69 -8.71 -0.79
CA CYS A 154 14.12 -8.79 -1.07
C CYS A 154 14.75 -7.45 -0.70
N CYS A 155 15.23 -7.36 0.54
CA CYS A 155 16.11 -6.28 0.95
C CYS A 155 17.47 -6.52 0.28
N GLU A 156 17.77 -5.76 -0.79
CA GLU A 156 19.17 -5.52 -1.13
C GLU A 156 19.79 -4.86 0.09
N LYS A 157 20.73 -5.56 0.71
CA LYS A 157 21.44 -5.08 1.90
C LYS A 157 22.09 -3.74 1.55
N LEU A 158 21.69 -2.68 2.26
CA LEU A 158 22.51 -1.48 2.45
C LEU A 158 23.75 -1.83 3.27
#